data_AF-A0A8A7K5L8-F1
#
_entry.id   AF-A0A8A7K5L8-F1
#
_cell.length_a   1.000
_cell.length_b   1.000
_cell.length_c   1.000
_cell.angle_alpha   90.00
_cell.angle_beta   90.00
_cell.angle_gamma   90.00
#
_symmetry.space_group_name_H-M   'P 1'
#
loop_
_entity.id
_entity.type
_entity.pdbx_description
1 polymer ?
#
loop_
_entity_poly.entity_id
_entity_poly.type
_entity_poly.pdbx_seq_one_letter_code
_entity_poly.pdbx_strand_id
1 'polypeptide(L)'
;MVNNESFPKRLEEFQDDDIIVEFSCGGVLKVARGILALISADTIELTPSTERPGVIVRVWNPNTSQFIQQNGSYDRVLIVDENICSIDRIFDLPL
;
A
#
# COMPACT_ATOMS: atom_id res chain seq x y z
N MET A 1 -10.57 -18.99 -18.50
CA MET A 1 -9.14 -19.11 -18.14
C MET A 1 -8.84 -17.93 -17.23
N VAL A 2 -8.58 -18.17 -15.95
CA VAL A 2 -8.16 -17.11 -15.03
C VAL A 2 -6.69 -16.85 -15.35
N ASN A 3 -6.33 -15.63 -15.75
CA ASN A 3 -4.94 -15.27 -15.98
C ASN A 3 -4.19 -15.47 -14.65
N ASN A 4 -3.39 -16.54 -14.58
CA ASN A 4 -2.49 -16.82 -13.46
C ASN A 4 -1.22 -15.97 -13.57
N GLU A 5 -1.38 -14.67 -13.74
CA GLU A 5 -0.27 -13.77 -13.49
C GLU A 5 -0.05 -13.75 -11.98
N SER A 6 1.14 -14.22 -11.57
CA SER A 6 1.56 -14.20 -10.17
C SER A 6 1.40 -12.79 -9.63
N PHE A 7 0.84 -12.64 -8.44
CA PHE A 7 0.59 -11.35 -7.80
C PHE A 7 1.77 -10.35 -7.93
N PRO A 8 3.05 -10.75 -7.73
CA PRO A 8 4.21 -9.87 -7.95
C PRO A 8 4.30 -9.23 -9.35
N LYS A 9 3.94 -9.96 -10.42
CA LYS A 9 3.97 -9.43 -11.79
C LYS A 9 2.94 -8.33 -12.01
N ARG A 10 1.80 -8.42 -11.32
CA ARG A 10 0.76 -7.38 -11.39
C ARG A 10 1.17 -6.12 -10.64
N LEU A 11 2.08 -6.24 -9.67
CA LEU A 11 2.61 -5.10 -8.93
C LEU A 11 3.61 -4.29 -9.75
N GLU A 12 4.29 -4.93 -10.72
CA GLU A 12 5.24 -4.24 -11.62
C GLU A 12 4.58 -3.08 -12.38
N GLU A 13 3.28 -3.16 -12.65
CA GLU A 13 2.53 -2.07 -13.28
C GLU A 13 2.45 -0.80 -12.42
N PHE A 14 2.59 -0.92 -11.11
CA PHE A 14 2.48 0.18 -10.14
C PHE A 14 3.85 0.72 -9.73
N GLN A 15 4.95 0.22 -10.31
CA GLN A 15 6.29 0.65 -9.97
C GLN A 15 6.44 2.16 -10.18
N ASP A 16 7.03 2.84 -9.20
CA ASP A 16 7.24 4.29 -9.12
C ASP A 16 5.95 5.15 -9.02
N ASP A 17 4.77 4.54 -8.89
CA ASP A 17 3.49 5.24 -8.70
C ASP A 17 3.20 5.58 -7.22
N ASP A 18 2.47 6.68 -6.97
CA ASP A 18 1.84 6.95 -5.66
C ASP A 18 0.61 6.05 -5.51
N ILE A 19 0.71 5.08 -4.59
CA ILE A 19 -0.29 4.04 -4.41
C ILE A 19 -0.85 4.04 -3.00
N ILE A 20 -2.01 3.41 -2.88
CA ILE A 20 -2.60 2.97 -1.62
C ILE A 20 -2.48 1.46 -1.54
N VAL A 21 -1.98 0.98 -0.42
CA VAL A 21 -1.88 -0.45 -0.10
C VAL A 21 -2.73 -0.74 1.12
N GLU A 22 -3.71 -1.62 0.99
CA GLU A 22 -4.42 -2.20 2.12
C GLU A 22 -3.76 -3.52 2.50
N PHE A 23 -3.46 -3.70 3.79
CA PHE A 23 -2.80 -4.90 4.28
C PHE A 23 -3.23 -5.28 5.69
N SER A 24 -3.20 -6.56 6.01
CA SER A 24 -3.48 -7.10 7.34
C SER A 24 -2.20 -7.50 8.03
N CYS A 25 -1.95 -7.00 9.23
CA CYS A 25 -0.80 -7.43 10.03
C CYS A 25 -1.22 -7.62 11.48
N GLY A 26 -1.03 -8.85 11.98
CA GLY A 26 -1.48 -9.26 13.32
C GLY A 26 -3.00 -9.24 13.49
N GLY A 27 -3.76 -9.50 12.42
CA GLY A 27 -5.23 -9.43 12.41
C GLY A 27 -5.80 -8.00 12.38
N VAL A 28 -4.95 -6.98 12.24
CA VAL A 28 -5.34 -5.57 12.16
C VAL A 28 -5.13 -5.05 10.75
N LEU A 29 -6.22 -4.59 10.13
CA LEU A 29 -6.22 -3.94 8.81
C LEU A 29 -5.60 -2.55 8.90
N LYS A 30 -4.72 -2.29 7.93
CA LYS A 30 -3.97 -1.05 7.79
C LYS A 30 -3.99 -0.60 6.35
N VAL A 31 -3.83 0.70 6.17
CA VAL A 31 -3.70 1.35 4.87
C VAL A 31 -2.39 2.11 4.89
N ALA A 32 -1.54 1.86 3.90
CA ALA A 32 -0.33 2.63 3.64
C ALA A 32 -0.50 3.44 2.36
N ARG A 33 0.06 4.65 2.33
CA ARG A 33 0.21 5.47 1.12
C ARG A 33 1.66 5.89 0.95
N GLY A 34 2.20 5.67 -0.23
CA GLY A 34 3.54 6.11 -0.63
C GLY A 34 3.85 5.71 -2.06
N ILE A 35 5.06 6.05 -2.51
CA ILE A 35 5.58 5.64 -3.82
C ILE A 35 6.04 4.20 -3.74
N LEU A 36 5.61 3.35 -4.68
CA LEU A 36 6.10 1.99 -4.79
C LEU A 36 7.52 1.97 -5.38
N ALA A 37 8.54 1.80 -4.54
CA ALA A 37 9.94 1.92 -4.95
C ALA A 37 10.62 0.61 -5.32
N LEU A 38 10.22 -0.51 -4.70
CA LEU A 38 10.82 -1.81 -4.98
C LEU A 38 9.80 -2.94 -4.80
N ILE A 39 9.82 -3.89 -5.71
CA ILE A 39 9.10 -5.16 -5.63
C ILE A 39 10.15 -6.27 -5.57
N SER A 40 10.17 -6.99 -4.45
CA SER A 40 10.92 -8.24 -4.32
C SER A 40 9.98 -9.44 -4.47
N ALA A 41 10.51 -10.66 -4.36
CA ALA A 41 9.69 -11.87 -4.44
C ALA A 41 8.56 -11.90 -3.39
N ASP A 42 8.85 -11.43 -2.16
CA ASP A 42 7.97 -11.63 -1.00
C ASP A 42 7.54 -10.30 -0.33
N THR A 43 8.10 -9.17 -0.74
CA THR A 43 7.80 -7.86 -0.13
C THR A 43 7.77 -6.74 -1.14
N ILE A 44 6.93 -5.74 -0.87
CA ILE A 44 7.00 -4.42 -1.50
C ILE A 44 7.58 -3.36 -0.56
N GLU A 45 8.15 -2.33 -1.16
CA GLU A 45 8.67 -1.16 -0.47
C GLU A 45 7.92 0.10 -0.89
N LEU A 46 7.41 0.83 0.11
CA LEU A 46 6.89 2.17 -0.07
C LEU A 46 7.90 3.20 0.44
N THR A 47 8.06 4.28 -0.32
CA THR A 47 8.88 5.44 0.04
C THR A 47 8.06 6.75 0.00
N PRO A 48 8.54 7.83 0.64
CA PRO A 48 7.96 9.16 0.53
C PRO A 48 7.84 9.61 -0.92
N SER A 49 6.84 10.43 -1.22
CA SER A 49 6.80 11.18 -2.47
C SER A 49 7.44 12.55 -2.29
N THR A 50 7.76 13.23 -3.39
CA THR A 50 8.26 14.61 -3.37
C THR A 50 7.25 15.59 -2.75
N GLU A 51 5.96 15.29 -2.85
CA GLU A 51 4.87 16.12 -2.32
C GLU A 51 4.51 15.80 -0.86
N ARG A 52 4.85 14.60 -0.37
CA ARG A 52 4.46 14.14 0.97
C ARG A 52 5.68 13.57 1.71
N PRO A 53 6.18 14.29 2.75
CA PRO A 53 7.28 13.79 3.56
C PRO A 53 6.80 12.63 4.44
N GLY A 54 7.07 11.42 3.95
CA GLY A 54 6.80 10.16 4.65
C GLY A 54 5.72 9.31 4.00
N VAL A 55 5.84 8.01 4.18
CA VAL A 55 4.80 7.01 3.95
C VAL A 55 3.82 7.08 5.12
N ILE A 56 2.56 7.33 4.80
CA ILE A 56 1.51 7.43 5.81
C ILE A 56 0.95 6.03 6.05
N VAL A 57 0.91 5.57 7.29
CA VAL A 57 0.24 4.32 7.66
C VAL A 57 -0.86 4.60 8.67
N ARG A 58 -2.05 4.06 8.42
CA ARG A 58 -3.24 4.20 9.29
C ARG A 58 -3.88 2.86 9.55
N VAL A 59 -4.47 2.71 10.73
CA VAL A 59 -5.32 1.57 11.08
C VAL A 59 -6.72 1.81 10.58
N TRP A 60 -7.25 0.87 9.81
CA TRP A 60 -8.60 0.93 9.24
C TRP A 60 -9.55 0.01 10.01
N ASN A 61 -10.71 0.53 10.41
CA ASN A 61 -11.80 -0.29 10.93
C ASN A 61 -12.78 -0.63 9.80
N PRO A 62 -12.87 -1.90 9.38
CA PRO A 62 -13.83 -2.28 8.34
C PRO A 62 -15.28 -2.16 8.82
N ASN A 63 -15.54 -2.24 10.13
CA ASN A 63 -16.90 -2.20 10.67
C ASN A 63 -17.48 -0.78 10.71
N THR A 64 -16.63 0.25 10.75
CA THR A 64 -17.05 1.65 10.83
C THR A 64 -16.61 2.47 9.61
N SER A 65 -15.87 1.87 8.68
CA SER A 65 -15.23 2.53 7.52
C SER A 65 -14.44 3.78 7.90
N GLN A 66 -13.83 3.76 9.08
CA GLN A 66 -13.08 4.88 9.63
C GLN A 66 -11.67 4.47 10.01
N PHE A 67 -10.75 5.43 9.88
CA PHE A 67 -9.42 5.31 10.45
C PHE A 67 -9.48 5.52 11.96
N ILE A 68 -9.05 4.53 12.73
CA ILE A 68 -9.12 4.58 14.19
C ILE A 68 -7.86 5.26 14.77
N GLN A 69 -6.73 5.10 14.07
CA GLN A 69 -5.44 5.60 14.53
C GLN A 69 -4.48 5.81 13.36
N GLN A 70 -3.74 6.93 13.38
CA GLN A 70 -2.57 7.10 12.51
C GLN A 70 -1.39 6.40 13.19
N ASN A 71 -0.83 5.37 12.54
CA ASN A 71 0.36 4.69 13.07
C ASN A 71 1.60 5.59 12.98
N GLY A 72 1.59 6.56 12.07
CA GLY A 72 2.63 7.59 11.97
C GLY A 72 2.90 7.98 10.53
N SER A 73 3.96 8.76 10.36
CA SER A 73 4.64 8.99 9.09
C SER A 73 6.00 8.30 9.16
N TYR A 74 6.37 7.54 8.14
CA TYR A 74 7.59 6.72 8.12
C TYR A 74 8.45 7.04 6.90
N ASP A 75 9.76 6.99 7.03
CA ASP A 75 10.67 7.20 5.89
C ASP A 75 10.66 6.04 4.89
N ARG A 76 10.23 4.86 5.33
CA ARG A 76 10.13 3.65 4.52
C ARG A 76 9.16 2.67 5.18
N VAL A 77 8.38 1.96 4.37
CA VAL A 77 7.52 0.86 4.84
C VAL A 77 7.74 -0.37 3.96
N LEU A 78 7.96 -1.52 4.60
CA LEU A 78 8.03 -2.82 3.94
C LEU A 78 6.76 -3.60 4.27
N ILE A 79 6.12 -4.15 3.25
CA ILE A 79 4.88 -4.93 3.39
C ILE A 79 5.11 -6.29 2.72
N VAL A 80 4.91 -7.36 3.49
CA VAL A 80 4.98 -8.73 2.95
C VAL A 80 3.78 -8.97 2.06
N ASP A 81 4.00 -9.56 0.89
CA ASP A 81 2.98 -9.75 -0.14
C ASP A 81 1.76 -10.55 0.35
N GLU A 82 1.98 -11.58 1.18
CA GLU A 82 0.93 -12.41 1.78
C GLU A 82 -0.05 -11.62 2.66
N ASN A 83 0.39 -10.46 3.15
CA ASN A 83 -0.41 -9.58 4.00
C ASN A 83 -1.20 -8.55 3.19
N ILE A 84 -0.93 -8.40 1.89
CA ILE A 84 -1.57 -7.41 1.04
C ILE A 84 -2.98 -7.89 0.67
N CYS A 85 -3.96 -7.05 0.98
CA CYS A 85 -5.36 -7.29 0.65
C CYS A 85 -5.72 -6.64 -0.70
N SER A 86 -5.25 -5.42 -0.94
CA SER A 86 -5.51 -4.66 -2.16
C SER A 86 -4.45 -3.59 -2.41
N ILE A 87 -4.28 -3.22 -3.68
CA ILE A 87 -3.42 -2.12 -4.13
C ILE A 87 -4.18 -1.32 -5.17
N ASP A 88 -4.10 0.01 -5.09
CA ASP A 88 -4.68 0.91 -6.08
C ASP A 88 -3.81 2.16 -6.27
N ARG A 89 -3.92 2.78 -7.46
CA ARG A 89 -3.31 4.09 -7.73
C ARG A 89 -4.17 5.17 -7.14
N ILE A 90 -3.53 6.26 -6.71
CA ILE A 90 -4.26 7.46 -6.37
C ILE A 90 -4.55 8.20 -7.66
N PHE A 91 -5.78 8.05 -8.14
CA PHE A 91 -6.29 8.93 -9.17
C PHE A 91 -6.69 10.24 -8.50
N ASP A 92 -6.00 11.32 -8.86
CA ASP A 92 -6.60 12.64 -8.74
C ASP A 92 -7.78 12.67 -9.72
N LEU A 93 -8.98 12.38 -9.21
CA LEU A 93 -10.19 12.64 -9.97
C LEU A 93 -10.21 14.14 -10.27
N PRO A 94 -10.30 14.57 -11.54
CA PRO A 94 -10.57 15.97 -11.82
C PRO A 94 -11.87 16.35 -11.12
N LEU A 95 -11.81 17.41 -10.31
CA LEU A 95 -12.95 18.00 -9.59
C LEU A 95 -14.11 18.34 -10.52
#